data_AF-A0A921E5H5-F1
#
_entry.id   AF-A0A921E5H5-F1
#
_cell.length_a   1.000
_cell.length_b   1.000
_cell.length_c   1.000
_cell.angle_alpha   90.00
_cell.angle_beta   90.00
_cell.angle_gamma   90.00
#
_symmetry.space_group_name_H-M   'P 1'
#
loop_
_entity.id
_entity.type
_entity.pdbx_description
1 polymer ?
#
loop_
_entity_poly.entity_id
_entity_poly.type
_entity_poly.pdbx_seq_one_letter_code
_entity_poly.pdbx_strand_id
1 'polypeptide(L)' 'MKTVEITEDFDGYPTGKDERRFTAGERPELSNAYADLLIAKGLAREVTTTTEAAGAAKPKDDPA' A
#
# COMPACT_ATOMS: atom_id res chain seq x y z
N MET A 1 -1.70 10.32 6.54
CA MET A 1 -1.59 8.96 5.98
C MET A 1 -2.91 8.65 5.30
N LYS A 2 -2.85 7.98 4.15
CA LYS A 2 -3.99 7.73 3.26
C LYS A 2 -3.91 6.29 2.78
N THR A 3 -5.03 5.59 2.80
CA THR A 3 -5.11 4.23 2.26
C THR A 3 -5.44 4.30 0.78
N VAL A 4 -4.65 3.61 -0.03
CA VAL A 4 -4.88 3.51 -1.48
C VAL A 4 -4.89 2.04 -1.89
N GLU A 5 -5.71 1.69 -2.86
CA GLU A 5 -5.70 0.37 -3.49
C GLU A 5 -4.80 0.44 -4.71
N ILE A 6 -3.77 -0.40 -4.71
CA ILE A 6 -2.83 -0.53 -5.80
C ILE A 6 -3.53 -1.22 -6.97
N THR A 7 -3.43 -0.67 -8.17
CA THR A 7 -4.13 -1.22 -9.35
C THR A 7 -3.27 -2.18 -10.15
N GLU A 8 -1.94 -2.06 -10.05
CA GLU A 8 -0.96 -2.82 -10.82
C GLU A 8 0.26 -3.13 -9.96
N ASP A 9 0.98 -4.21 -10.26
CA ASP A 9 2.18 -4.59 -9.51
C ASP A 9 3.34 -3.64 -9.87
N PHE A 10 3.97 -3.03 -8.86
CA PHE A 10 5.14 -2.18 -9.06
C PHE A 10 6.04 -2.14 -7.83
N ASP A 11 7.32 -1.87 -8.05
CA ASP A 11 8.28 -1.62 -6.97
C ASP A 11 8.43 -0.10 -6.79
N GLY A 12 8.42 0.39 -5.55
CA GLY A 12 8.49 1.83 -5.26
C GLY A 12 9.10 2.14 -3.91
N TYR A 13 9.39 3.41 -3.67
CA TYR A 13 10.10 3.88 -2.48
C TYR A 13 9.20 4.81 -1.66
N PRO A 14 8.22 4.29 -0.90
CA PRO A 14 7.25 5.12 -0.18
C PRO A 14 7.89 5.99 0.91
N THR A 15 9.02 5.55 1.48
CA THR A 15 9.81 6.29 2.48
C THR A 15 11.07 6.95 1.88
N GLY A 16 11.33 6.74 0.58
CA GLY A 16 12.54 7.21 -0.11
C GLY A 16 13.82 6.44 0.24
N LYS A 17 13.78 5.50 1.19
CA LYS A 17 14.95 4.68 1.58
C LYS A 17 14.70 3.19 1.40
N ASP A 18 13.48 2.75 1.67
CA ASP A 18 13.10 1.35 1.62
C ASP A 18 12.36 1.09 0.33
N GLU A 19 12.90 0.19 -0.50
CA GLU A 19 12.17 -0.35 -1.64
C GLU A 19 11.06 -1.26 -1.09
N ARG A 20 9.85 -1.03 -1.59
CA ARG A 20 8.68 -1.84 -1.29
C ARG A 20 8.05 -2.28 -2.60
N ARG A 21 7.85 -3.58 -2.74
CA ARG A 21 6.99 -4.15 -3.77
C ARG A 21 5.52 -3.94 -3.38
N PHE A 22 4.78 -3.38 -4.30
CA PHE A 22 3.33 -3.23 -4.26
C PHE A 22 2.73 -4.19 -5.27
N THR A 23 1.65 -4.86 -4.89
CA THR A 23 0.93 -5.80 -5.74
C THR A 23 -0.46 -5.26 -6.05
N ALA A 24 -0.98 -5.58 -7.24
CA ALA A 24 -2.34 -5.22 -7.61
C ALA A 24 -3.34 -5.78 -6.58
N GLY A 25 -4.26 -4.93 -6.11
CA GLY A 25 -5.23 -5.24 -5.07
C GLY A 25 -4.72 -5.04 -3.64
N GLU A 26 -3.43 -4.76 -3.41
CA GLU A 26 -2.93 -4.41 -2.09
C GLU A 26 -3.47 -3.04 -1.65
N ARG A 27 -3.79 -2.90 -0.36
CA ARG A 27 -4.28 -1.65 0.23
C ARG A 27 -3.32 -1.07 1.29
N PRO A 28 -2.12 -0.63 0.89
CA PRO A 28 -1.17 -0.04 1.82
C PRO A 28 -1.66 1.33 2.33
N GLU A 29 -1.33 1.61 3.59
CA GLU A 29 -1.40 2.97 4.13
C GLU A 29 -0.09 3.71 3.80
N LEU A 30 -0.21 4.82 3.06
CA LEU A 30 0.93 5.60 2.56
C LEU A 30 0.81 7.07 2.97
N SER A 31 1.91 7.80 2.91
CA SER A 31 1.90 9.26 3.10
C SER A 31 1.00 9.93 2.06
N ASN A 32 0.25 10.95 2.45
CA ASN A 32 -0.69 11.63 1.54
C ASN A 32 -0.01 12.06 0.23
N ALA A 33 1.21 12.61 0.32
CA ALA A 33 1.98 13.01 -0.86
C ALA A 33 2.29 11.85 -1.81
N TYR A 34 2.67 10.68 -1.27
CA TYR A 34 2.98 9.51 -2.09
C TYR A 34 1.73 8.87 -2.66
N ALA A 35 0.66 8.78 -1.85
CA ALA A 35 -0.65 8.32 -2.30
C ALA A 35 -1.19 9.16 -3.47
N ASP A 36 -1.10 10.49 -3.38
CA ASP A 36 -1.52 11.39 -4.46
C ASP A 36 -0.69 11.18 -5.73
N LEU A 37 0.62 10.96 -5.60
CA LEU A 37 1.48 10.63 -6.75
C LEU A 37 1.07 9.33 -7.43
N LEU A 38 0.74 8.29 -6.66
CA LEU A 38 0.28 7.01 -7.22
C LEU A 38 -1.06 7.16 -7.94
N ILE A 39 -2.00 7.91 -7.34
CA ILE A 39 -3.30 8.19 -7.94
C ILE A 39 -3.14 9.01 -9.23
N ALA A 40 -2.31 10.05 -9.22
CA ALA A 40 -2.05 10.89 -10.39
C ALA A 40 -1.37 10.11 -11.53
N LYS A 41 -0.60 9.07 -11.21
CA LYS A 41 0.01 8.16 -12.19
C LYS A 41 -0.93 7.05 -12.65
N GLY A 42 -2.10 6.88 -12.02
CA GLY A 42 -3.03 5.78 -12.30
C GLY A 42 -2.60 4.43 -11.74
N LEU A 43 -1.60 4.39 -10.84
CA LEU A 43 -1.07 3.18 -10.20
C LEU A 43 -1.83 2.78 -8.93
N ALA A 44 -2.64 3.70 -8.40
CA ALA A 44 -3.47 3.43 -7.23
C ALA A 44 -4.77 4.23 -7.28
N ARG A 45 -5.74 3.83 -6.45
CA ARG A 45 -7.02 4.52 -6.25
C ARG A 45 -7.20 4.87 -4.78
N GLU A 46 -7.74 6.04 -4.51
CA GLU A 46 -8.14 6.42 -3.16
C GLU A 46 -9.23 5.47 -2.67
N VAL A 47 -8.98 4.83 -1.52
CA VAL A 47 -10.01 4.07 -0.81
C VAL A 47 -10.27 4.79 0.49
N THR A 48 -11.38 5.50 0.57
CA THR A 48 -11.87 6.05 1.82
C THR A 48 -12.29 4.89 2.70
N THR A 49 -11.43 4.51 3.64
CA THR A 49 -11.68 3.46 4.63
C THR A 49 -12.80 3.89 5.58
N THR A 50 -14.05 3.72 5.16
CA THR A 50 -15.11 3.41 6.10
C THR A 50 -15.13 1.89 6.20
N THR A 51 -14.64 1.38 7.33
CA THR A 51 -14.79 0.00 7.80
C THR A 51 -13.76 -1.02 7.30
N GLU A 52 -13.18 -1.71 8.30
CA GLU A 52 -12.40 -2.96 8.26
C GLU A 52 -10.93 -2.88 7.83
N ALA A 53 -10.11 -2.60 8.84
CA ALA A 53 -8.76 -3.13 8.97
C ALA A 53 -8.76 -4.67 8.89
N ALA A 54 -8.77 -5.22 7.68
CA ALA A 54 -8.50 -6.63 7.46
C ALA A 54 -7.00 -6.84 7.22
N GLY A 55 -6.31 -7.26 8.29
CA GLY A 55 -5.15 -8.15 8.20
C GLY A 55 -3.87 -7.57 7.59
N ALA A 56 -3.16 -6.73 8.35
CA ALA A 56 -1.71 -6.70 8.23
C ALA A 56 -1.16 -8.07 8.68
N ALA A 57 -1.04 -8.99 7.72
CA ALA A 57 -0.40 -10.27 7.90
C ALA A 57 1.05 -10.08 8.38
N LYS A 58 1.34 -10.50 9.61
CA LYS A 58 2.68 -10.95 10.00
C LYS A 58 2.61 -12.46 10.13
N PRO A 59 2.99 -13.27 9.12
CA PRO A 59 3.41 -14.61 9.40
C PRO A 59 4.81 -14.51 10.00
N LYS A 60 4.91 -14.54 11.34
CA LYS A 60 6.15 -15.01 11.96
C LYS A 60 5.91 -16.46 12.34
N ASP A 61 6.25 -17.32 11.40
CA ASP A 61 6.51 -18.74 11.62
C ASP A 61 7.58 -18.86 12.71
N ASP A 62 7.29 -19.57 13.79
CA ASP A 62 8.29 -20.12 14.69
C ASP A 62 7.79 -21.54 15.05
N PRO A 63 8.29 -22.60 14.39
CA PRO A 63 8.01 -23.98 14.71
C PRO A 63 9.03 -24.48 15.75
N ALA A 64 8.55 -25.02 16.87
CA ALA A 64 9.31 -25.90 17.77
C ALA A 64 8.36 -26.82 18.53
#